data_AF-A0A2K2CHB1-F1
#
_entry.id   AF-A0A2K2CHB1-F1
#
_cell.length_a   1.000
_cell.length_b   1.000
_cell.length_c   1.000
_cell.angle_alpha   90.00
_cell.angle_beta   90.00
_cell.angle_gamma   90.00
#
_symmetry.space_group_name_H-M   'P 1'
#
loop_
_entity.id
_entity.type
_entity.pdbx_description
1 polymer ?
#
loop_
_entity_poly.entity_id
_entity_poly.type
_entity_poly.pdbx_seq_one_letter_code
_entity_poly.pdbx_strand_id
1 'polypeptide(L)'
;LRLWSGAHFPIPGSIFCSSEECWTEARKRVPKSLRRDFDTFTILVHWRLWKERNARIFQQEAATVERVVDLIIEDLRSWKAAGCIVAI
;
A
#
# COMPACT_ATOMS: atom_id res chain seq x y z
N LEU A 1 -8.08 -23.81 -8.01
CA LEU A 1 -7.90 -23.50 -6.57
C LEU A 1 -8.80 -22.33 -6.16
N ARG A 2 -10.10 -22.45 -6.44
CA ARG A 2 -11.19 -21.59 -5.94
C ARG A 2 -12.04 -22.53 -5.11
N LEU A 3 -12.44 -22.15 -3.89
CA LEU A 3 -13.38 -22.85 -2.95
C LEU A 3 -12.74 -23.27 -1.62
N TRP A 4 -12.39 -22.37 -0.69
CA TRP A 4 -12.16 -22.81 0.72
C TRP A 4 -12.51 -21.78 1.82
N SER A 5 -13.29 -20.72 1.56
CA SER A 5 -13.61 -19.78 2.65
C SER A 5 -15.04 -19.26 2.74
N GLY A 6 -15.92 -19.47 1.75
CA GLY A 6 -17.31 -18.97 1.83
C GLY A 6 -17.46 -17.45 1.98
N ALA A 7 -16.35 -16.72 2.14
CA ALA A 7 -16.28 -15.28 2.12
C ALA A 7 -16.21 -14.86 0.66
N HIS A 8 -17.25 -14.16 0.22
CA HIS A 8 -17.24 -13.45 -1.04
C HIS A 8 -16.18 -12.35 -0.96
N PHE A 9 -14.94 -12.66 -1.33
CA PHE A 9 -13.93 -11.65 -1.55
C PHE A 9 -14.27 -10.99 -2.89
N PRO A 10 -14.70 -9.71 -2.90
CA PRO A 10 -15.05 -9.06 -4.15
C PRO A 10 -13.80 -9.02 -5.03
N ILE A 11 -13.90 -9.66 -6.20
CA ILE A 11 -12.91 -9.51 -7.25
C ILE A 11 -12.94 -8.04 -7.67
N PRO A 12 -11.79 -7.33 -7.71
CA PRO A 12 -11.74 -5.94 -8.11
C PRO A 12 -12.25 -5.84 -9.56
N GLY A 13 -13.49 -5.39 -9.71
CA GLY A 13 -14.22 -5.41 -10.97
C GLY A 13 -15.57 -4.70 -10.91
N SER A 14 -16.23 -4.66 -9.75
CA SER A 14 -17.55 -4.01 -9.60
C SER A 14 -17.60 -2.79 -8.66
N ILE A 15 -16.52 -2.49 -7.94
CA ILE A 15 -16.37 -1.24 -7.14
C ILE A 15 -14.90 -0.78 -7.24
N PHE A 16 -14.47 -0.36 -8.42
CA PHE A 16 -13.26 0.46 -8.48
C PHE A 16 -13.68 1.91 -8.21
N CYS A 17 -13.75 2.23 -6.93
CA CYS A 17 -13.49 3.61 -6.51
C CYS A 17 -12.11 3.95 -7.08
N SER A 18 -11.95 5.04 -7.81
CA SER A 18 -10.63 5.40 -8.36
C SER A 18 -9.59 5.42 -7.22
N SER A 19 -8.30 5.21 -7.52
CA SER A 19 -7.27 5.25 -6.47
C SER A 19 -7.37 6.50 -5.60
N GLU A 20 -7.79 7.61 -6.20
CA GLU A 20 -8.07 8.90 -5.57
C GLU A 20 -9.33 8.91 -4.70
N GLU A 21 -10.44 8.33 -5.16
CA GLU A 21 -11.67 8.28 -4.37
C GLU A 21 -11.53 7.32 -3.16
N CYS A 22 -10.93 6.14 -3.36
CA CYS A 22 -10.65 5.21 -2.27
C CYS A 22 -9.74 5.84 -1.21
N TRP A 23 -8.73 6.56 -1.68
CA TRP A 23 -7.82 7.34 -0.85
C TRP A 23 -8.54 8.42 -0.04
N THR A 24 -9.37 9.21 -0.73
CA THR A 24 -10.10 10.33 -0.12
C THR A 24 -11.07 9.82 0.95
N GLU A 25 -11.79 8.73 0.69
CA GLU A 25 -12.70 8.11 1.66
C GLU A 25 -11.99 7.49 2.85
N ALA A 26 -10.84 6.82 2.64
CA ALA A 26 -10.02 6.32 3.74
C ALA A 26 -9.48 7.46 4.61
N ARG A 27 -8.95 8.51 3.99
CA ARG A 27 -8.39 9.69 4.68
C ARG A 27 -9.42 10.44 5.52
N LYS A 28 -10.68 10.51 5.08
CA LYS A 28 -11.78 11.11 5.86
C LYS A 28 -11.97 10.42 7.22
N ARG A 29 -11.75 9.10 7.28
CA ARG A 29 -11.90 8.27 8.48
C ARG A 29 -10.70 8.37 9.43
N VAL A 30 -9.57 8.90 8.97
CA VAL A 30 -8.37 9.07 9.79
C VAL A 30 -8.46 10.35 10.64
N PRO A 31 -8.17 10.30 11.95
CA PRO A 31 -8.09 11.49 12.80
C PRO A 31 -7.16 12.54 12.22
N LYS A 32 -7.52 13.83 12.30
CA LYS A 32 -6.74 14.92 11.68
C LYS A 32 -5.25 14.91 12.07
N SER A 33 -4.94 14.54 13.32
CA SER A 33 -3.57 14.43 13.85
C SER A 33 -2.74 13.34 13.16
N LEU A 34 -3.36 12.30 12.62
CA LEU A 34 -2.70 11.15 11.99
C LEU A 34 -2.72 11.21 10.46
N ARG A 35 -3.45 12.16 9.86
CA ARG A 35 -3.58 12.23 8.40
C ARG A 35 -2.26 12.43 7.68
N ARG A 36 -1.35 13.25 8.22
CA ARG A 36 -0.02 13.45 7.62
C ARG A 36 0.73 12.12 7.51
N ASP A 37 0.77 11.37 8.59
CA ASP A 37 1.52 10.11 8.66
C ASP A 37 0.85 9.03 7.80
N PHE A 38 -0.49 9.03 7.72
CA PHE A 38 -1.25 8.22 6.78
C PHE A 38 -0.94 8.57 5.31
N ASP A 39 -0.94 9.87 4.97
CA ASP A 39 -0.58 10.37 3.63
C ASP A 39 0.84 9.92 3.24
N THR A 40 1.80 10.04 4.17
CA THR A 40 3.18 9.57 3.97
C THR A 40 3.26 8.06 3.76
N PHE A 41 2.58 7.26 4.61
CA PHE A 41 2.52 5.80 4.45
C PHE A 41 1.95 5.40 3.09
N THR A 42 0.88 6.04 2.65
CA THR A 42 0.25 5.69 1.37
C THR A 42 1.13 6.04 0.18
N ILE A 43 1.84 7.17 0.21
CA ILE A 43 2.83 7.50 -0.82
C ILE A 43 3.93 6.43 -0.87
N LEU A 44 4.42 5.97 0.29
CA LEU A 44 5.42 4.91 0.37
C LEU A 44 4.94 3.60 -0.26
N VAL A 45 3.71 3.18 0.03
CA VAL A 45 3.11 1.98 -0.55
C VAL A 45 3.04 2.10 -2.08
N HIS A 46 2.51 3.21 -2.59
CA HIS A 46 2.40 3.44 -4.04
C HIS A 46 3.79 3.48 -4.70
N TRP A 47 4.76 4.13 -4.06
CA TRP A 47 6.14 4.16 -4.52
C TRP A 47 6.77 2.76 -4.59
N ARG A 48 6.56 1.91 -3.58
CA ARG A 48 7.04 0.54 -3.59
C ARG A 48 6.42 -0.27 -4.73
N LEU A 49 5.11 -0.17 -4.92
CA LEU A 49 4.38 -0.87 -5.98
C LEU A 49 4.85 -0.41 -7.37
N TRP A 50 5.13 0.89 -7.52
CA TRP A 50 5.70 1.42 -8.75
C TRP A 50 7.10 0.87 -9.02
N LYS A 51 7.99 0.83 -8.02
CA LYS A 51 9.32 0.22 -8.14
C LYS A 51 9.25 -1.26 -8.54
N GLU A 52 8.36 -2.03 -7.91
CA GLU A 52 8.15 -3.44 -8.24
C GLU A 52 7.67 -3.63 -9.69
N ARG A 53 6.68 -2.83 -10.12
CA ARG A 53 6.22 -2.87 -11.51
C ARG A 53 7.35 -2.55 -12.50
N ASN A 54 8.19 -1.58 -12.18
CA ASN A 54 9.34 -1.24 -13.02
C ASN A 54 10.40 -2.35 -13.05
N ALA A 55 10.70 -2.99 -11.92
CA ALA A 55 11.61 -4.13 -11.87
C ALA A 55 11.11 -5.26 -12.79
N ARG A 56 9.81 -5.58 -12.73
CA ARG A 56 9.21 -6.62 -13.59
C ARG A 56 9.33 -6.31 -15.07
N ILE A 57 9.13 -5.05 -15.45
CA ILE A 57 9.11 -4.64 -16.87
C ILE A 57 10.53 -4.45 -17.41
N PHE A 58 11.39 -3.75 -16.68
CA PHE A 58 12.69 -3.30 -17.18
C PHE A 58 13.85 -4.21 -16.77
N GLN A 59 13.73 -4.95 -15.66
CA GLN A 59 14.78 -5.82 -15.14
C GLN A 59 14.40 -7.30 -15.24
N GLN A 60 13.16 -7.63 -15.63
CA GLN A 60 12.61 -8.98 -15.61
C GLN A 60 12.68 -9.66 -14.24
N GLU A 61 12.76 -8.86 -13.17
CA GLU A 61 12.79 -9.32 -11.80
C GLU A 61 11.40 -9.17 -11.18
N ALA A 62 10.92 -10.21 -10.50
CA ALA A 62 9.64 -10.20 -9.83
C ALA A 62 9.80 -10.68 -8.39
N ALA A 63 9.44 -9.84 -7.44
CA ALA A 63 9.33 -10.23 -6.04
C ALA A 63 7.98 -10.89 -5.76
N THR A 64 7.94 -11.78 -4.77
CA THR A 64 6.68 -12.30 -4.25
C THR A 64 5.90 -11.19 -3.53
N VAL A 65 4.59 -11.40 -3.34
CA VAL A 65 3.74 -10.43 -2.64
C VAL A 65 4.25 -10.23 -1.21
N GLU A 66 4.64 -11.30 -0.55
CA GLU A 66 5.20 -11.30 0.81
C GLU A 66 6.47 -10.45 0.84
N ARG A 67 7.37 -10.63 -0.14
CA ARG A 67 8.60 -9.84 -0.22
C ARG A 67 8.32 -8.36 -0.44
N VAL A 68 7.34 -8.01 -1.29
CA VAL A 68 6.94 -6.60 -1.48
C VAL A 68 6.39 -6.01 -0.18
N VAL A 69 5.60 -6.76 0.59
CA VAL A 69 5.09 -6.31 1.90
C VAL A 69 6.24 -6.09 2.89
N ASP A 70 7.18 -7.03 2.99
CA ASP A 70 8.36 -6.90 3.86
C ASP A 70 9.15 -5.62 3.53
N LEU A 71 9.34 -5.35 2.25
CA LEU A 71 10.04 -4.17 1.78
C LEU A 71 9.30 -2.86 2.13
N ILE A 72 7.97 -2.84 2.10
CA ILE A 72 7.18 -1.68 2.59
C ILE A 72 7.42 -1.47 4.08
N ILE A 73 7.43 -2.55 4.86
CA ILE A 73 7.67 -2.49 6.31
C ILE A 73 9.10 -2.00 6.61
N GLU A 74 10.10 -2.47 5.86
CA GLU A 74 11.49 -1.99 5.94
C GLU A 74 11.59 -0.50 5.61
N ASP A 75 10.96 -0.05 4.52
CA ASP A 75 10.90 1.35 4.11
C ASP A 75 10.24 2.22 5.22
N LEU A 76 9.14 1.75 5.82
CA LEU A 76 8.46 2.43 6.93
C LEU A 76 9.32 2.57 8.19
N ARG A 77 9.99 1.48 8.61
CA ARG A 77 10.87 1.49 9.78
C ARG A 77 12.00 2.50 9.59
N SER A 78 12.57 2.54 8.38
CA SER A 78 13.63 3.48 8.03
C SER A 78 13.16 4.93 8.10
N TRP A 79 11.94 5.20 7.62
CA TRP A 79 11.36 6.55 7.62
C TRP A 79 10.93 7.02 9.01
N LYS A 80 10.45 6.10 9.85
CA LYS A 80 10.21 6.36 11.27
C LYS A 80 11.51 6.70 11.99
N ALA A 81 12.59 5.96 11.75
CA ALA A 81 13.90 6.26 12.32
C ALA A 81 14.44 7.62 11.87
N ALA A 82 14.14 8.05 10.64
CA ALA A 82 14.48 9.36 10.12
C ALA A 82 13.56 10.51 10.60
N GLY A 83 12.51 10.22 11.39
CA GLY A 83 11.54 11.20 11.86
C GLY A 83 10.55 11.70 10.81
N CYS A 84 10.49 11.06 9.64
CA CYS A 84 9.54 11.39 8.58
C CYS A 84 8.10 10.92 8.91
N ILE A 85 7.98 9.96 9.83
CA ILE A 85 6.71 9.42 10.35
C ILE A 85 6.82 9.40 11.87
N VAL A 86 5.82 9.96 12.57
CA VAL A 86 5.87 10.16 14.03
C VAL A 86 4.95 9.18 14.76
N ALA A 87 3.79 8.87 14.18
CA ALA A 87 2.75 8.03 14.73
C ALA A 87 2.56 6.75 13.89
N ILE A 88 3.35 5.72 14.20
CA ILE A 88 2.99 4.30 13.95
C ILE A 88 3.38 3.52 15.20
#